data_AF-A0A2J5NS81-F1
#
_entry.id   AF-A0A2J5NS81-F1
#
_cell.length_a   1.000
_cell.length_b   1.000
_cell.length_c   1.000
_cell.angle_alpha   90.00
_cell.angle_beta   90.00
_cell.angle_gamma   90.00
#
_symmetry.space_group_name_H-M   'P 1'
#
loop_
_entity.id
_entity.type
_entity.pdbx_description
1 polymer ?
#
loop_
_entity_poly.entity_id
_entity_poly.type
_entity_poly.pdbx_seq_one_letter_code
_entity_poly.pdbx_strand_id
1 'polypeptide(L)' 'FKLPEIHLLPFHQYGEAKYHLLGKKWSMSMIKAPAESEIQPFRTLAERAGFSVTVGG' A
#
# COMPACT_ATOMS: atom_id res chain seq x y z
N PHE A 1 -12.69 12.03 19.82
CA PHE A 1 -11.67 11.82 18.78
C PHE A 1 -12.27 10.87 17.75
N LYS A 2 -12.40 11.29 16.49
CA LYS A 2 -12.85 10.41 15.39
C LYS A 2 -11.74 10.47 14.34
N LEU A 3 -11.21 9.33 13.91
CA LEU A 3 -10.29 9.24 12.77
C LEU A 3 -11.17 8.93 11.55
N PRO A 4 -11.52 9.91 10.72
CA PRO A 4 -12.52 9.72 9.68
C PRO A 4 -11.95 9.09 8.41
N GLU A 5 -10.63 9.03 8.27
CA GLU A 5 -9.97 8.80 6.99
C GLU A 5 -8.90 7.70 7.08
N ILE A 6 -8.85 6.86 6.05
CA ILE A 6 -7.86 5.81 5.85
C ILE A 6 -7.27 5.96 4.45
N HIS A 7 -5.95 5.95 4.35
CA HIS A 7 -5.24 5.86 3.07
C HIS A 7 -4.69 4.44 2.92
N LEU A 8 -5.18 3.72 1.92
CA LEU A 8 -4.59 2.45 1.51
C LEU A 8 -3.43 2.76 0.58
N LEU A 9 -2.21 2.37 0.97
CA LEU A 9 -1.00 2.57 0.17
C LEU A 9 -0.59 1.23 -0.44
N PRO A 10 -0.91 0.96 -1.72
CA PRO A 10 -0.47 -0.24 -2.39
C PRO A 10 1.05 -0.36 -2.37
N PHE A 11 1.54 -1.57 -2.12
CA PHE A 11 2.98 -1.83 -2.18
C PHE A 11 3.54 -1.45 -3.56
N HIS A 12 4.72 -0.84 -3.57
CA HIS A 12 5.45 -0.49 -4.77
C HIS A 12 6.95 -0.82 -4.59
N GLN A 13 7.64 -1.08 -5.70
CA GLN A 13 9.09 -1.34 -5.71
C GLN A 13 9.95 -0.06 -5.61
N TYR A 14 9.31 1.12 -5.57
CA TYR A 14 10.03 2.37 -5.47
C TYR A 14 10.89 2.41 -4.19
N GLY A 15 12.20 2.63 -4.38
CA GLY A 15 13.19 2.64 -3.30
C GLY A 15 14.17 1.47 -3.31
N GLU A 16 13.95 0.42 -4.11
CA GLU A 16 14.89 -0.72 -4.25
C GLU A 16 16.32 -0.25 -4.57
N ALA A 17 16.48 0.73 -5.47
CA ALA A 17 17.79 1.29 -5.82
C ALA A 17 18.57 1.81 -4.61
N LYS A 18 17.90 2.32 -3.56
CA LYS A 18 18.56 2.80 -2.33
C LYS A 18 19.21 1.65 -1.55
N TYR A 19 18.62 0.46 -1.59
CA TYR A 19 19.21 -0.73 -0.96
C TYR A 19 20.49 -1.14 -1.69
N HIS A 20 20.45 -1.15 -3.02
CA HIS A 20 21.63 -1.46 -3.84
C HIS A 20 22.78 -0.47 -3.60
N LEU A 21 22.49 0.84 -3.48
CA LEU A 21 23.51 1.85 -3.16
C LEU A 21 24.19 1.63 -1.81
N LEU A 22 23.53 0.98 -0.86
CA LEU A 22 24.06 0.67 0.47
C LEU A 22 24.66 -0.73 0.57
N GLY A 23 24.77 -1.47 -0.55
CA GLY A 23 25.20 -2.87 -0.56
C GLY A 23 24.25 -3.80 0.20
N LYS A 24 22.99 -3.39 0.38
CA LYS A 24 21.96 -4.17 1.11
C LYS A 24 21.12 -4.96 0.12
N LYS A 25 20.73 -6.17 0.52
CA LYS A 25 19.75 -6.97 -0.21
C LYS A 25 18.34 -6.40 0.01
N TRP A 26 17.62 -6.18 -1.08
CA TRP A 26 16.18 -5.93 -1.05
C TRP A 26 15.42 -7.27 -1.01
N SER A 27 14.80 -7.59 0.12
CA SER A 27 14.13 -8.90 0.32
C SER A 27 12.79 -9.02 -0.41
N MET A 28 12.23 -7.90 -0.86
CA MET A 28 10.91 -7.83 -1.50
C MET A 28 10.97 -7.72 -3.02
N SER A 29 12.13 -7.95 -3.66
CA SER A 29 12.33 -7.77 -5.11
C SER A 29 11.37 -8.59 -5.98
N MET A 30 10.90 -9.72 -5.48
CA MET A 30 9.98 -10.61 -6.19
C MET A 30 8.49 -10.34 -5.91
N ILE A 31 8.17 -9.43 -4.97
CA ILE A 31 6.79 -9.11 -4.61
C ILE A 31 6.22 -8.13 -5.63
N LYS A 32 5.07 -8.45 -6.22
CA LYS A 32 4.41 -7.56 -7.16
C LYS A 32 3.55 -6.54 -6.40
N ALA A 33 3.38 -5.37 -6.99
CA ALA A 33 2.32 -4.47 -6.55
C ALA A 33 0.96 -5.19 -6.68
N PRO A 34 0.07 -5.07 -5.69
CA PRO A 34 -1.26 -5.67 -5.80
C PRO A 34 -2.05 -5.02 -6.94
N ALA A 35 -2.84 -5.81 -7.64
CA ALA A 35 -3.77 -5.31 -8.64
C ALA A 35 -4.92 -4.55 -7.97
N GLU A 36 -5.60 -3.68 -8.72
CA GLU A 36 -6.75 -2.93 -8.23
C GLU A 36 -7.84 -3.86 -7.64
N SER A 37 -8.12 -4.99 -8.33
CA SER A 37 -9.07 -5.99 -7.86
C SER A 37 -8.70 -6.62 -6.52
N GLU A 38 -7.42 -6.65 -6.16
CA GLU A 38 -6.94 -7.15 -4.88
C GLU A 38 -7.06 -6.08 -3.78
N ILE A 39 -7.06 -4.78 -4.14
CA ILE A 39 -7.20 -3.66 -3.21
C ILE A 39 -8.68 -3.40 -2.85
N GLN A 40 -9.58 -3.53 -3.83
CA GLN A 40 -11.00 -3.21 -3.71
C GLN A 40 -11.73 -3.85 -2.50
N PRO A 41 -11.48 -5.11 -2.11
CA PRO A 41 -12.09 -5.70 -0.93
C PRO A 41 -11.73 -4.96 0.36
N PHE A 42 -10.48 -4.48 0.49
CA PHE A 42 -10.03 -3.73 1.67
C PHE A 42 -10.64 -2.33 1.72
N ARG A 43 -10.72 -1.67 0.57
CA ARG A 43 -11.44 -0.39 0.44
C ARG A 43 -12.89 -0.53 0.88
N THR A 44 -13.59 -1.51 0.33
CA THR A 44 -15.00 -1.79 0.65
C THR A 44 -15.19 -2.06 2.15
N LEU A 45 -14.29 -2.83 2.76
CA LEU A 45 -14.34 -3.13 4.19
C LEU A 45 -14.24 -1.84 5.04
N ALA A 46 -13.29 -0.97 4.72
CA ALA A 46 -13.08 0.29 5.44
C ALA A 46 -14.24 1.27 5.23
N GLU A 47 -14.74 1.41 4.00
CA GLU A 47 -15.92 2.24 3.72
C GLU A 47 -17.16 1.75 4.49
N ARG A 48 -17.39 0.44 4.56
CA ARG A 48 -18.48 -0.16 5.35
C ARG A 48 -18.33 0.06 6.86
N ALA A 49 -17.10 0.20 7.35
CA ALA A 49 -16.82 0.56 8.74
C ALA A 49 -17.00 2.06 9.03
N GLY A 50 -17.37 2.86 8.03
CA GLY A 50 -17.66 4.29 8.17
C GLY A 50 -16.46 5.22 7.97
N PHE A 51 -15.39 4.73 7.34
CA PHE A 51 -14.23 5.54 6.98
C PHE A 51 -14.37 6.12 5.57
N SER A 52 -13.84 7.32 5.36
CA SER A 52 -13.48 7.83 4.04
C SER A 52 -12.17 7.17 3.61
N VAL A 53 -12.13 6.59 2.41
CA VAL A 53 -10.97 5.81 1.96
C VAL A 53 -10.39 6.39 0.68
N THR A 54 -9.09 6.63 0.70
CA THR A 54 -8.28 6.99 -0.47
C THR A 54 -7.34 5.83 -0.78
N VAL A 55 -7.14 5.52 -2.06
CA VAL A 55 -6.12 4.57 -2.52
C VAL A 55 -4.98 5.37 -3.14
N GLY A 56 -3.78 5.21 -2.60
CA GLY A 56 -2.65 6.10 -2.86
C GLY A 56 -2.61 7.29 -1.89
N GLY A 57 -1.53 8.06 -1.98
CA GLY A 57 -1.29 9.30 -1.25
C GLY A 57 -0.71 10.36 -2.17
#